data_AF-A0A948UPG3-F1
#
_entry.id   AF-A0A948UPG3-F1
#
_cell.length_a   1.000
_cell.length_b   1.000
_cell.length_c   1.000
_cell.angle_alpha   90.00
_cell.angle_beta   90.00
_cell.angle_gamma   90.00
#
_symmetry.space_group_name_H-M   'P 1'
#
loop_
_entity.id
_entity.type
_entity.pdbx_description
1 polymer ?
#
loop_
_entity_poly.entity_id
_entity_poly.type
_entity_poly.pdbx_seq_one_letter_code
_entity_poly.pdbx_strand_id
1 'polypeptide(L)'
;NKAYALKCIAPLKGIKSKENEINSLFRAFENFNRFKIHYFEKKYALCFAMCSKYEPLMQTPLYEKIEEAWRDSFKNAYRHISLGDSQNAKALLHEYLTVASKREIIKLLLTQESDFMTFLHAVDANDFQTVDELIYKNKLFLETPTYISLNQSIEKNIKKIDLFIKQGELQKAKNHLKLFKNTTFMRDELERLITNFNAMIKLQNAYKANNFKGCYEILDANVGLNATELGISLNKRWAALVNECEEYALSGDAKSIKITLNNLISISTRTDKIGDLLRVSFQSKIKTFLADENYQGAQNIIYSYIDIFGNDNEMRLLMKNYENLCGKKLAITLDDGVRTPRDEWIKSNIIMEYSKKL
;
A
#
# COMPACT_ATOMS: atom_id res chain seq x y z
N ASN A 1 26.61 26.38 -16.50
CA ASN A 1 28.07 26.63 -16.65
C ASN A 1 28.82 25.35 -16.26
N LYS A 2 29.71 24.82 -17.11
CA LYS A 2 30.47 23.57 -16.89
C LYS A 2 31.23 23.56 -15.55
N ALA A 3 31.73 24.71 -15.11
CA ALA A 3 32.40 24.86 -13.82
C ALA A 3 31.48 24.58 -12.61
N TYR A 4 30.19 24.93 -12.71
CA TYR A 4 29.20 24.63 -11.68
C TYR A 4 28.84 23.13 -11.66
N ALA A 5 28.66 22.52 -12.85
CA ALA A 5 28.41 21.09 -12.95
C ALA A 5 29.55 20.25 -12.34
N LEU A 6 30.81 20.65 -12.56
CA LEU A 6 31.99 20.03 -11.95
C LEU A 6 32.01 20.17 -10.42
N LYS A 7 31.49 21.27 -9.86
CA LYS A 7 31.33 21.43 -8.41
C LYS A 7 30.26 20.50 -7.84
N CYS A 8 29.13 20.33 -8.54
CA CYS A 8 28.05 19.44 -8.12
C CYS A 8 28.46 17.95 -8.09
N ILE A 9 29.35 17.52 -8.98
CA ILE A 9 29.83 16.12 -9.01
C ILE A 9 31.08 15.88 -8.16
N ALA A 10 31.67 16.91 -7.56
CA ALA A 10 32.87 16.78 -6.72
C ALA A 10 32.72 15.76 -5.57
N PRO A 11 31.56 15.66 -4.88
CA PRO A 11 31.35 14.63 -3.85
C PRO A 11 31.28 13.20 -4.37
N LEU A 12 31.05 13.01 -5.68
CA LEU A 12 30.92 11.70 -6.33
C LEU A 12 32.24 11.24 -6.98
N LYS A 13 33.28 12.07 -6.91
CA LYS A 13 34.57 11.82 -7.54
C LYS A 13 35.30 10.70 -6.79
N GLY A 14 35.58 9.59 -7.50
CA GLY A 14 36.23 8.39 -6.93
C GLY A 14 35.29 7.19 -6.74
N ILE A 15 33.97 7.36 -6.91
CA ILE A 15 33.01 6.26 -6.90
C ILE A 15 33.01 5.59 -8.28
N LYS A 16 33.75 4.49 -8.43
CA LYS A 16 33.90 3.76 -9.71
C LYS A 16 32.56 3.39 -10.36
N SER A 17 31.54 3.06 -9.57
CA SER A 17 30.21 2.69 -10.09
C SER A 17 29.44 3.85 -10.73
N LYS A 18 29.86 5.11 -10.53
CA LYS A 18 29.18 6.31 -11.05
C LYS A 18 29.92 7.03 -12.16
N GLU A 19 31.15 6.61 -12.46
CA GLU A 19 32.03 7.26 -13.43
C GLU A 19 31.45 7.27 -14.85
N ASN A 20 30.87 6.14 -15.29
CA ASN A 20 30.24 6.02 -16.61
C ASN A 20 29.01 6.92 -16.75
N GLU A 21 28.19 6.99 -15.70
CA GLU A 21 26.96 7.79 -15.66
C GLU A 21 27.30 9.30 -15.74
N ILE A 22 28.30 9.73 -14.98
CA ILE A 22 28.82 11.10 -14.99
C ILE A 22 29.39 11.43 -16.38
N ASN A 23 30.22 10.56 -16.95
CA ASN A 23 30.82 10.79 -18.28
C ASN A 23 29.75 10.91 -19.37
N SER A 24 28.71 10.07 -19.33
CA SER A 24 27.58 10.14 -20.25
C SER A 24 26.85 11.50 -20.14
N LEU A 25 26.58 11.95 -18.91
CA LEU A 25 25.90 13.23 -18.66
C LEU A 25 26.71 14.43 -19.18
N PHE A 26 28.03 14.46 -18.97
CA PHE A 26 28.87 15.54 -19.47
C PHE A 26 28.95 15.56 -21.00
N ARG A 27 29.01 14.40 -21.65
CA ARG A 27 28.95 14.30 -23.12
C ARG A 27 27.62 14.82 -23.67
N ALA A 28 26.50 14.50 -23.01
CA ALA A 28 25.20 15.06 -23.36
C ALA A 28 25.16 16.59 -23.17
N PHE A 29 25.70 17.09 -22.05
CA PHE A 29 25.77 18.52 -21.75
C PHE A 29 26.53 19.31 -22.82
N GLU A 30 27.67 18.79 -23.30
CA GLU A 30 28.47 19.42 -24.38
C GLU A 30 27.70 19.51 -25.70
N ASN A 31 26.81 18.55 -25.96
CA ASN A 31 26.03 18.48 -27.18
C ASN A 31 24.65 19.16 -27.07
N PHE A 32 24.26 19.64 -25.89
CA PHE A 32 22.93 20.19 -25.63
C PHE A 32 22.61 21.44 -26.46
N ASN A 33 23.59 22.33 -26.68
CA ASN A 33 23.38 23.52 -27.52
C ASN A 33 23.04 23.15 -28.97
N ARG A 34 23.73 22.15 -29.53
CA ARG A 34 23.44 21.64 -30.87
C ARG A 34 22.08 20.97 -30.95
N PHE A 35 21.72 20.20 -29.92
CA PHE A 35 20.38 19.62 -29.79
C PHE A 35 19.28 20.70 -29.79
N LYS A 36 19.48 21.80 -29.05
CA LYS A 36 18.58 22.96 -29.02
C LYS A 36 18.43 23.63 -30.39
N ILE A 37 19.53 23.78 -31.15
CA ILE A 37 19.49 24.33 -32.51
C ILE A 37 18.63 23.44 -33.41
N HIS A 38 18.87 22.12 -33.44
CA HIS A 38 18.10 21.19 -34.25
C HIS A 38 16.61 21.18 -33.87
N TYR A 39 16.28 21.37 -32.59
CA TYR A 39 14.91 21.50 -32.13
C TYR A 39 14.21 22.73 -32.72
N PHE A 40 14.83 23.92 -32.66
CA PHE A 40 14.23 25.14 -33.20
C PHE A 40 14.10 25.12 -34.73
N GLU A 41 15.02 24.43 -35.40
CA GLU A 41 14.95 24.20 -36.85
C GLU A 41 13.97 23.08 -37.25
N LYS A 42 13.26 22.47 -36.28
CA LYS A 42 12.36 21.31 -36.49
C LYS A 42 13.01 20.11 -37.17
N LYS A 43 14.34 19.96 -37.04
CA LYS A 43 15.07 18.81 -37.58
C LYS A 43 14.94 17.60 -36.63
N TYR A 44 13.72 17.11 -36.44
CA TYR A 44 13.42 16.10 -35.43
C TYR A 44 14.19 14.78 -35.63
N ALA A 45 14.44 14.35 -36.86
CA ALA A 45 15.31 13.20 -37.11
C ALA A 45 16.72 13.35 -36.50
N LEU A 46 17.30 14.55 -36.56
CA LEU A 46 18.60 14.83 -35.92
C LEU A 46 18.46 14.89 -34.41
N CYS A 47 17.39 15.49 -33.89
CA CYS A 47 17.11 15.51 -32.45
C CYS A 47 17.03 14.09 -31.88
N PHE A 48 16.23 13.21 -32.49
CA PHE A 48 16.08 11.82 -32.05
C PHE A 48 17.38 11.03 -32.18
N ALA A 49 18.13 11.20 -33.28
CA ALA A 49 19.44 10.57 -33.44
C ALA A 49 20.45 11.02 -32.37
N MET A 50 20.42 12.31 -32.00
CA MET A 50 21.25 12.82 -30.89
C MET A 50 20.83 12.22 -29.55
N CYS A 51 19.54 12.09 -29.27
CA CYS A 51 19.06 11.46 -28.04
C CYS A 51 19.44 9.98 -27.96
N SER A 52 19.35 9.23 -29.06
CA SER A 52 19.80 7.83 -29.10
C SER A 52 21.31 7.69 -28.86
N LYS A 53 22.11 8.68 -29.31
CA LYS A 53 23.57 8.68 -29.09
C LYS A 53 23.97 9.21 -27.71
N TYR A 54 23.20 10.13 -27.15
CA TYR A 54 23.44 10.79 -25.88
C TYR A 54 22.18 10.70 -25.01
N GLU A 55 21.95 9.50 -24.46
CA GLU A 55 20.74 9.15 -23.71
C GLU A 55 20.31 10.18 -22.64
N PRO A 56 21.21 10.82 -21.86
CA PRO A 56 20.78 11.82 -20.88
C PRO A 56 20.03 13.02 -21.49
N LEU A 57 20.14 13.27 -22.79
CA LEU A 57 19.32 14.28 -23.48
C LEU A 57 17.82 13.96 -23.42
N MET A 58 17.44 12.68 -23.31
CA MET A 58 16.05 12.25 -23.17
C MET A 58 15.40 12.72 -21.86
N GLN A 59 16.21 13.08 -20.86
CA GLN A 59 15.72 13.60 -19.57
C GLN A 59 15.50 15.12 -19.60
N THR A 60 15.73 15.76 -20.75
CA THR A 60 15.61 17.22 -20.86
C THR A 60 14.17 17.64 -21.16
N PRO A 61 13.71 18.80 -20.66
CA PRO A 61 12.39 19.33 -20.99
C PRO A 61 12.18 19.58 -22.49
N LEU A 62 13.27 19.76 -23.26
CA LEU A 62 13.19 19.92 -24.71
C LEU A 62 12.83 18.60 -25.40
N TYR A 63 13.41 17.47 -24.96
CA TYR A 63 13.06 16.18 -25.50
C TYR A 63 11.59 15.82 -25.22
N GLU A 64 11.12 16.12 -24.01
CA GLU A 64 9.72 15.93 -23.63
C GLU A 64 8.76 16.68 -24.57
N LYS A 65 9.08 17.93 -24.92
CA LYS A 65 8.31 18.72 -25.91
C LYS A 65 8.32 18.12 -27.31
N ILE A 66 9.45 17.55 -27.76
CA ILE A 66 9.54 16.90 -29.07
C ILE A 66 8.66 15.64 -29.10
N GLU A 67 8.71 14.83 -28.05
CA GLU A 67 7.87 13.65 -27.91
C GLU A 67 6.39 14.02 -27.76
N GLU A 68 6.06 15.13 -27.09
CA GLU A 68 4.68 15.67 -27.04
C GLU A 68 4.17 16.06 -28.43
N ALA A 69 4.94 16.85 -29.18
CA ALA A 69 4.62 17.22 -30.56
C ALA A 69 4.43 16.00 -31.47
N TRP A 70 5.27 14.95 -31.28
CA TRP A 70 5.11 13.68 -31.97
C TRP A 70 3.77 13.02 -31.64
N ARG A 71 3.45 12.89 -30.34
CA ARG A 71 2.19 12.25 -29.89
C ARG A 71 0.97 12.97 -30.47
N ASP A 72 0.97 14.29 -30.48
CA ASP A 72 -0.14 15.10 -31.01
C ASP A 72 -0.24 14.96 -32.53
N SER A 73 0.88 15.04 -33.24
CA SER A 73 0.92 14.84 -34.70
C SER A 73 0.38 13.46 -35.08
N PHE A 74 0.78 12.42 -34.34
CA PHE A 74 0.31 11.05 -34.57
C PHE A 74 -1.19 10.90 -34.31
N LYS A 75 -1.69 11.40 -33.17
CA LYS A 75 -3.13 11.34 -32.84
C LYS A 75 -3.97 12.06 -33.89
N ASN A 76 -3.54 13.24 -34.33
CA ASN A 76 -4.24 14.00 -35.35
C ASN A 76 -4.19 13.29 -36.71
N ALA A 77 -3.04 12.73 -37.09
CA ALA A 77 -2.93 11.95 -38.32
C ALA A 77 -3.86 10.74 -38.32
N TYR A 78 -3.94 10.01 -37.21
CA TYR A 78 -4.89 8.91 -37.05
C TYR A 78 -6.35 9.39 -37.19
N ARG A 79 -6.73 10.52 -36.59
CA ARG A 79 -8.07 11.11 -36.77
C ARG A 79 -8.36 11.43 -38.24
N HIS A 80 -7.40 11.99 -38.97
CA HIS A 80 -7.56 12.25 -40.41
C HIS A 80 -7.71 10.95 -41.22
N ILE A 81 -6.93 9.90 -40.93
CA ILE A 81 -7.09 8.58 -41.55
C ILE A 81 -8.50 8.03 -41.30
N SER A 82 -9.01 8.11 -40.07
CA SER A 82 -10.37 7.67 -39.72
C SER A 82 -11.48 8.46 -40.44
N LEU A 83 -11.19 9.68 -40.90
CA LEU A 83 -12.07 10.51 -41.72
C LEU A 83 -11.87 10.31 -43.23
N GLY A 84 -10.98 9.39 -43.64
CA GLY A 84 -10.63 9.13 -45.05
C GLY A 84 -9.62 10.11 -45.65
N ASP A 85 -9.08 11.03 -44.86
CA ASP A 85 -8.20 12.11 -45.29
C ASP A 85 -6.71 11.73 -45.14
N SER A 86 -6.26 10.83 -46.01
CA SER A 86 -4.87 10.36 -45.99
C SER A 86 -3.83 11.43 -46.36
N GLN A 87 -4.23 12.51 -47.02
CA GLN A 87 -3.30 13.58 -47.43
C GLN A 87 -2.89 14.42 -46.23
N ASN A 88 -3.86 14.89 -45.42
CA ASN A 88 -3.54 15.65 -44.22
C ASN A 88 -2.82 14.80 -43.16
N ALA A 89 -3.16 13.50 -43.05
CA ALA A 89 -2.41 12.58 -42.21
C ALA A 89 -0.92 12.50 -42.61
N LYS A 90 -0.61 12.39 -43.91
CA LYS A 90 0.77 12.42 -44.41
C LYS A 90 1.48 13.74 -44.13
N ALA A 91 0.79 14.86 -44.27
CA ALA A 91 1.34 16.18 -44.00
C ALA A 91 1.75 16.32 -42.52
N LEU A 92 0.90 15.86 -41.60
CA LEU A 92 1.16 15.89 -40.14
C LEU A 92 2.35 15.01 -39.73
N LEU A 93 2.59 13.90 -40.42
CA LEU A 93 3.68 12.97 -40.10
C LEU A 93 4.98 13.25 -40.86
N HIS A 94 4.99 14.23 -41.77
CA HIS A 94 6.11 14.47 -42.68
C HIS A 94 7.45 14.69 -41.95
N GLU A 95 7.44 15.49 -40.89
CA GLU A 95 8.63 15.82 -40.09
C GLU A 95 9.22 14.60 -39.35
N TYR A 96 8.47 13.48 -39.27
CA TYR A 96 8.85 12.28 -38.53
C TYR A 96 9.17 11.07 -39.43
N LEU A 97 8.91 11.14 -40.75
CA LEU A 97 9.15 10.01 -41.69
C LEU A 97 10.61 9.51 -41.69
N THR A 98 11.55 10.41 -41.47
CA THR A 98 12.98 10.10 -41.45
C THR A 98 13.49 9.69 -40.06
N VAL A 99 12.65 9.80 -39.02
CA VAL A 99 12.98 9.36 -37.65
C VAL A 99 12.93 7.84 -37.59
N ALA A 100 14.09 7.20 -37.41
CA ALA A 100 14.23 5.75 -37.44
C ALA A 100 13.27 5.03 -36.48
N SER A 101 13.13 5.52 -35.24
CA SER A 101 12.27 4.91 -34.22
C SER A 101 10.77 5.10 -34.45
N LYS A 102 10.33 6.00 -35.35
CA LYS A 102 8.90 6.25 -35.60
C LYS A 102 8.44 5.75 -36.96
N ARG A 103 9.37 5.48 -37.88
CA ARG A 103 9.11 5.16 -39.28
C ARG A 103 8.15 3.99 -39.47
N GLU A 104 8.36 2.88 -38.76
CA GLU A 104 7.52 1.68 -38.95
C GLU A 104 6.07 1.92 -38.47
N ILE A 105 5.88 2.63 -37.36
CA ILE A 105 4.54 2.98 -36.86
C ILE A 105 3.83 3.95 -37.83
N ILE A 106 4.56 4.92 -38.39
CA ILE A 106 4.01 5.83 -39.42
C ILE A 106 3.59 5.03 -40.65
N LYS A 107 4.43 4.08 -41.08
CA LYS A 107 4.13 3.22 -42.23
C LYS A 107 2.84 2.44 -41.99
N LEU A 108 2.72 1.74 -40.86
CA LEU A 108 1.52 0.98 -40.50
C LEU A 108 0.25 1.83 -40.55
N LEU A 109 0.31 3.06 -39.99
CA LEU A 109 -0.82 4.00 -40.01
C LEU A 109 -1.18 4.42 -41.44
N LEU A 110 -0.20 4.83 -42.23
CA LEU A 110 -0.43 5.35 -43.58
C LEU A 110 -0.82 4.27 -44.59
N THR A 111 -0.42 3.01 -44.37
CA THR A 111 -0.85 1.87 -45.17
C THR A 111 -2.18 1.29 -44.69
N GLN A 112 -2.72 1.78 -43.56
CA GLN A 112 -3.94 1.27 -42.92
C GLN A 112 -3.87 -0.25 -42.74
N GLU A 113 -2.75 -0.73 -42.21
CA GLU A 113 -2.58 -2.16 -41.95
C GLU A 113 -3.70 -2.66 -41.02
N SER A 114 -4.32 -3.79 -41.36
CA SER A 114 -5.57 -4.24 -40.75
C SER A 114 -5.47 -4.50 -39.26
N ASP A 115 -4.41 -5.17 -38.80
CA ASP A 115 -4.23 -5.48 -37.38
C ASP A 115 -3.94 -4.20 -36.60
N PHE A 116 -3.14 -3.28 -37.17
CA PHE A 116 -2.83 -2.00 -36.55
C PHE A 116 -4.05 -1.08 -36.45
N MET A 117 -4.90 -1.01 -37.48
CA MET A 117 -6.14 -0.23 -37.42
C MET A 117 -7.11 -0.81 -36.41
N THR A 118 -7.23 -2.14 -36.37
CA THR A 118 -8.03 -2.83 -35.35
C THR A 118 -7.51 -2.52 -33.93
N PHE A 119 -6.19 -2.50 -33.75
CA PHE A 119 -5.55 -2.12 -32.49
C PHE A 119 -5.89 -0.69 -32.08
N LEU A 120 -5.77 0.28 -32.98
CA LEU A 120 -6.08 1.69 -32.67
C LEU A 120 -7.56 1.87 -32.29
N HIS A 121 -8.48 1.21 -33.00
CA HIS A 121 -9.90 1.21 -32.64
C HIS A 121 -10.16 0.54 -31.29
N ALA A 122 -9.49 -0.57 -30.98
CA ALA A 122 -9.60 -1.24 -29.68
C ALA A 122 -9.09 -0.34 -28.55
N VAL A 123 -8.01 0.40 -28.76
CA VAL A 123 -7.50 1.41 -27.81
C VAL A 123 -8.54 2.50 -27.55
N ASP A 124 -9.17 3.06 -28.59
CA ASP A 124 -10.20 4.10 -28.44
C ASP A 124 -11.45 3.57 -27.72
N ALA A 125 -11.83 2.32 -27.99
CA ALA A 125 -12.97 1.66 -27.36
C ALA A 125 -12.70 1.16 -25.93
N ASN A 126 -11.45 1.22 -25.46
CA ASN A 126 -10.99 0.53 -24.24
C ASN A 126 -11.27 -0.98 -24.26
N ASP A 127 -11.18 -1.60 -25.43
CA ASP A 127 -11.25 -3.06 -25.59
C ASP A 127 -9.89 -3.68 -25.25
N PHE A 128 -9.64 -3.84 -23.95
CA PHE A 128 -8.37 -4.34 -23.43
C PHE A 128 -8.02 -5.75 -23.90
N GLN A 129 -9.02 -6.60 -24.14
CA GLN A 129 -8.77 -7.97 -24.60
C GLN A 129 -8.16 -7.93 -26.00
N THR A 130 -8.79 -7.22 -26.93
CA THR A 130 -8.29 -7.07 -28.31
C THR A 130 -6.93 -6.36 -28.32
N VAL A 131 -6.73 -5.37 -27.45
CA VAL A 131 -5.43 -4.69 -27.26
C VAL A 131 -4.34 -5.69 -26.86
N ASP A 132 -4.58 -6.54 -25.85
CA ASP A 132 -3.62 -7.54 -25.38
C ASP A 132 -3.27 -8.56 -26.46
N GLU A 133 -4.28 -9.07 -27.16
CA GLU A 133 -4.13 -10.05 -28.25
C GLU A 133 -3.27 -9.49 -29.40
N LEU A 134 -3.49 -8.24 -29.80
CA LEU A 134 -2.76 -7.60 -30.89
C LEU A 134 -1.33 -7.18 -30.49
N ILE A 135 -1.12 -6.76 -29.24
CA ILE A 135 0.23 -6.50 -28.70
C ILE A 135 1.06 -7.79 -28.65
N TYR A 136 0.43 -8.92 -28.28
CA TYR A 136 1.11 -10.22 -28.26
C TYR A 136 1.61 -10.60 -29.65
N LYS A 137 0.80 -10.35 -30.70
CA LYS A 137 1.18 -10.56 -32.10
C LYS A 137 2.27 -9.61 -32.57
N ASN A 138 2.19 -8.33 -32.20
CA ASN A 138 3.17 -7.32 -32.62
C ASN A 138 3.52 -6.35 -31.49
N LYS A 139 4.71 -6.55 -30.91
CA LYS A 139 5.22 -5.71 -29.81
C LYS A 139 5.47 -4.26 -30.20
N LEU A 140 5.60 -3.93 -31.49
CA LEU A 140 5.76 -2.54 -31.94
C LEU A 140 4.58 -1.66 -31.51
N PHE A 141 3.39 -2.24 -31.32
CA PHE A 141 2.20 -1.50 -30.93
C PHE A 141 2.33 -0.85 -29.54
N LEU A 142 3.22 -1.37 -28.69
CA LEU A 142 3.54 -0.78 -27.38
C LEU A 142 4.15 0.63 -27.47
N GLU A 143 4.79 0.95 -28.60
CA GLU A 143 5.44 2.25 -28.83
C GLU A 143 4.48 3.30 -29.39
N THR A 144 3.22 2.93 -29.62
CA THR A 144 2.22 3.81 -30.25
C THR A 144 1.74 4.89 -29.27
N PRO A 145 1.70 6.17 -29.68
CA PRO A 145 1.22 7.28 -28.83
C PRO A 145 -0.16 7.08 -28.19
N THR A 146 -1.09 6.43 -28.89
CA THR A 146 -2.44 6.12 -28.39
C THR A 146 -2.39 5.12 -27.23
N TYR A 147 -1.62 4.05 -27.36
CA TYR A 147 -1.42 3.06 -26.31
C TYR A 147 -0.67 3.63 -25.10
N ILE A 148 0.40 4.40 -25.31
CA ILE A 148 1.12 5.07 -24.22
C ILE A 148 0.16 5.97 -23.42
N SER A 149 -0.72 6.70 -24.11
CA SER A 149 -1.74 7.54 -23.48
C SER A 149 -2.77 6.72 -22.71
N LEU A 150 -3.21 5.59 -23.27
CA LEU A 150 -4.11 4.64 -22.61
C LEU A 150 -3.48 4.11 -21.31
N ASN A 151 -2.26 3.58 -21.38
CA ASN A 151 -1.58 3.02 -20.20
C ASN A 151 -1.39 4.07 -19.09
N GLN A 152 -0.99 5.29 -19.44
CA GLN A 152 -0.92 6.40 -18.47
C GLN A 152 -2.29 6.73 -17.86
N SER A 153 -3.36 6.66 -18.64
CA SER A 153 -4.73 6.84 -18.15
C SER A 153 -5.12 5.73 -17.17
N ILE A 154 -4.81 4.47 -17.49
CA ILE A 154 -5.03 3.31 -16.63
C ILE A 154 -4.32 3.50 -15.29
N GLU A 155 -3.02 3.80 -15.30
CA GLU A 155 -2.23 4.01 -14.08
C GLU A 155 -2.80 5.14 -13.22
N LYS A 156 -3.21 6.25 -13.84
CA LYS A 156 -3.86 7.37 -13.13
C LYS A 156 -5.18 6.93 -12.50
N ASN A 157 -5.98 6.14 -13.20
CA ASN A 157 -7.25 5.63 -12.69
C ASN A 157 -7.04 4.62 -11.55
N ILE A 158 -6.08 3.72 -11.64
CA ILE A 158 -5.68 2.79 -10.57
C ILE A 158 -5.27 3.58 -9.31
N LYS A 159 -4.41 4.58 -9.45
CA LYS A 159 -4.01 5.46 -8.34
C LYS A 159 -5.19 6.20 -7.71
N LYS A 160 -6.14 6.65 -8.53
CA LYS A 160 -7.38 7.29 -8.05
C LYS A 160 -8.27 6.31 -7.29
N ILE A 161 -8.44 5.08 -7.78
CA ILE A 161 -9.23 4.05 -7.09
C ILE A 161 -8.65 3.78 -5.70
N ASP A 162 -7.34 3.54 -5.61
CA ASP A 162 -6.65 3.31 -4.33
C ASP A 162 -6.80 4.51 -3.38
N LEU A 163 -6.65 5.73 -3.88
CA LEU A 163 -6.86 6.96 -3.12
C LEU A 163 -8.30 7.06 -2.59
N PHE A 164 -9.30 6.83 -3.43
CA PHE A 164 -10.70 6.88 -3.03
C PHE A 164 -11.05 5.79 -2.00
N ILE A 165 -10.47 4.60 -2.11
CA ILE A 165 -10.62 3.55 -1.09
C ILE A 165 -10.00 4.02 0.23
N LYS A 166 -8.79 4.57 0.21
CA LYS A 166 -8.09 5.09 1.40
C LYS A 166 -8.87 6.20 2.12
N GLN A 167 -9.52 7.07 1.34
CA GLN A 167 -10.36 8.16 1.82
C GLN A 167 -11.79 7.71 2.18
N GLY A 168 -12.16 6.45 1.92
CA GLY A 168 -13.52 5.95 2.13
C GLY A 168 -14.57 6.50 1.17
N GLU A 169 -14.16 7.12 0.05
CA GLU A 169 -15.03 7.64 -1.00
C GLU A 169 -15.52 6.54 -1.96
N LEU A 170 -16.24 5.55 -1.41
CA LEU A 170 -16.58 4.30 -2.11
C LEU A 170 -17.39 4.50 -3.40
N GLN A 171 -18.23 5.54 -3.47
CA GLN A 171 -18.98 5.80 -4.71
C GLN A 171 -18.08 6.25 -5.86
N LYS A 172 -17.04 7.06 -5.57
CA LYS A 172 -16.06 7.47 -6.58
C LYS A 172 -15.18 6.28 -6.98
N ALA A 173 -14.71 5.48 -6.03
CA ALA A 173 -13.97 4.25 -6.30
C ALA A 173 -14.77 3.29 -7.21
N LYS A 174 -16.06 3.06 -6.89
CA LYS A 174 -16.96 2.22 -7.69
C LYS A 174 -17.11 2.72 -9.12
N ASN A 175 -17.25 4.04 -9.31
CA ASN A 175 -17.39 4.62 -10.64
C ASN A 175 -16.13 4.41 -11.49
N HIS A 176 -14.94 4.54 -10.90
CA HIS A 176 -13.68 4.28 -11.61
C HIS A 176 -13.45 2.79 -11.88
N LEU A 177 -13.80 1.89 -10.94
CA LEU A 177 -13.69 0.44 -11.14
C LEU A 177 -14.55 -0.05 -12.33
N LYS A 178 -15.70 0.57 -12.59
CA LYS A 178 -16.55 0.23 -13.75
C LYS A 178 -15.85 0.42 -15.10
N LEU A 179 -14.87 1.31 -15.19
CA LEU A 179 -14.09 1.54 -16.42
C LEU A 179 -13.25 0.32 -16.81
N PHE A 180 -13.00 -0.58 -15.86
CA PHE A 180 -12.18 -1.79 -16.04
C PHE A 180 -13.03 -3.06 -16.09
N LYS A 181 -14.34 -2.94 -16.32
CA LYS A 181 -15.22 -4.11 -16.39
C LYS A 181 -14.76 -5.02 -17.55
N ASN A 182 -14.57 -6.31 -17.26
CA ASN A 182 -14.15 -7.35 -18.21
C ASN A 182 -12.71 -7.21 -18.74
N THR A 183 -11.85 -6.38 -18.14
CA THR A 183 -10.45 -6.32 -18.57
C THR A 183 -9.65 -7.52 -18.06
N THR A 184 -8.79 -8.07 -18.92
CA THR A 184 -7.73 -9.02 -18.53
C THR A 184 -6.45 -8.33 -18.10
N PHE A 185 -6.33 -7.03 -18.41
CA PHE A 185 -5.16 -6.21 -18.15
C PHE A 185 -5.02 -5.90 -16.66
N MET A 186 -3.80 -6.03 -16.11
CA MET A 186 -3.50 -5.72 -14.70
C MET A 186 -4.41 -6.44 -13.69
N ARG A 187 -4.81 -7.69 -14.01
CA ARG A 187 -5.75 -8.49 -13.25
C ARG A 187 -5.42 -8.52 -11.75
N ASP A 188 -4.20 -8.86 -11.39
CA ASP A 188 -3.77 -9.00 -9.99
C ASP A 188 -3.94 -7.70 -9.20
N GLU A 189 -3.59 -6.56 -9.81
CA GLU A 189 -3.71 -5.25 -9.18
C GLU A 189 -5.18 -4.83 -9.04
N LEU A 190 -6.00 -5.09 -10.04
CA LEU A 190 -7.44 -4.83 -9.97
C LEU A 190 -8.14 -5.74 -8.95
N GLU A 191 -7.77 -7.02 -8.88
CA GLU A 191 -8.28 -7.97 -7.87
C GLU A 191 -7.93 -7.51 -6.46
N ARG A 192 -6.69 -7.04 -6.24
CA ARG A 192 -6.27 -6.43 -4.98
C ARG A 192 -7.12 -5.22 -4.62
N LEU A 193 -7.37 -4.31 -5.57
CA LEU A 193 -8.20 -3.13 -5.36
C LEU A 193 -9.68 -3.48 -5.09
N ILE A 194 -10.24 -4.45 -5.81
CA ILE A 194 -11.61 -4.93 -5.60
C ILE A 194 -11.75 -5.57 -4.22
N THR A 195 -10.76 -6.34 -3.79
CA THR A 195 -10.71 -6.94 -2.45
C THR A 195 -10.71 -5.86 -1.38
N ASN A 196 -9.82 -4.88 -1.48
CA ASN A 196 -9.76 -3.75 -0.56
C ASN A 196 -11.05 -2.92 -0.56
N PHE A 197 -11.63 -2.68 -1.74
CA PHE A 197 -12.90 -1.98 -1.90
C PHE A 197 -14.04 -2.69 -1.15
N ASN A 198 -14.17 -4.00 -1.34
CA ASN A 198 -15.19 -4.81 -0.67
C ASN A 198 -14.97 -4.88 0.85
N ALA A 199 -13.72 -5.02 1.29
CA ALA A 199 -13.37 -5.00 2.71
C ALA A 199 -13.69 -3.63 3.34
N MET A 200 -13.43 -2.52 2.63
CA MET A 200 -13.75 -1.17 3.08
C MET A 200 -15.27 -0.93 3.17
N ILE A 201 -16.08 -1.48 2.25
CA ILE A 201 -17.55 -1.49 2.38
C ILE A 201 -17.96 -2.15 3.70
N LYS A 202 -17.44 -3.34 3.98
CA LYS A 202 -17.75 -4.07 5.22
C LYS A 202 -17.32 -3.27 6.44
N LEU A 203 -16.14 -2.66 6.42
CA LEU A 203 -15.63 -1.83 7.51
C LEU A 203 -16.53 -0.63 7.78
N GLN A 204 -16.92 0.13 6.75
CA GLN A 204 -17.82 1.28 6.91
C GLN A 204 -19.20 0.86 7.44
N ASN A 205 -19.73 -0.27 6.99
CA ASN A 205 -21.01 -0.78 7.48
C ASN A 205 -20.93 -1.20 8.96
N ALA A 206 -19.88 -1.91 9.36
CA ALA A 206 -19.63 -2.26 10.75
C ALA A 206 -19.48 -1.01 11.63
N TYR A 207 -18.77 0.00 11.14
CA TYR A 207 -18.58 1.27 11.85
C TYR A 207 -19.90 2.03 12.03
N LYS A 208 -20.71 2.15 10.98
CA LYS A 208 -22.04 2.78 11.04
C LYS A 208 -23.00 2.06 11.98
N ALA A 209 -22.86 0.74 12.10
CA ALA A 209 -23.64 -0.08 13.03
C ALA A 209 -23.09 -0.07 14.47
N ASN A 210 -22.06 0.74 14.78
CA ASN A 210 -21.33 0.74 16.05
C ASN A 210 -20.76 -0.64 16.45
N ASN A 211 -20.55 -1.54 15.48
CA ASN A 211 -19.95 -2.85 15.70
C ASN A 211 -18.41 -2.74 15.69
N PHE A 212 -17.84 -2.15 16.74
CA PHE A 212 -16.39 -1.94 16.84
C PHE A 212 -15.59 -3.24 16.89
N LYS A 213 -16.14 -4.32 17.48
CA LYS A 213 -15.54 -5.65 17.42
C LYS A 213 -15.35 -6.09 15.96
N GLY A 214 -16.42 -6.03 15.16
CA GLY A 214 -16.38 -6.36 13.74
C GLY A 214 -15.44 -5.44 12.95
N CYS A 215 -15.36 -4.15 13.30
CA CYS A 215 -14.39 -3.25 12.68
C CYS A 215 -12.94 -3.74 12.86
N TYR A 216 -12.56 -4.12 14.08
CA TYR A 216 -11.19 -4.58 14.35
C TYR A 216 -10.92 -5.95 13.72
N GLU A 217 -11.87 -6.88 13.75
CA GLU A 217 -11.75 -8.17 13.05
C GLU A 217 -11.55 -7.99 11.54
N ILE A 218 -12.26 -7.03 10.92
CA ILE A 218 -12.08 -6.69 9.50
C ILE A 218 -10.69 -6.09 9.25
N LEU A 219 -10.22 -5.17 10.09
CA LEU A 219 -8.88 -4.57 9.96
C LEU A 219 -7.77 -5.62 10.09
N ASP A 220 -7.88 -6.51 11.07
CA ASP A 220 -6.88 -7.52 11.35
C ASP A 220 -6.83 -8.58 10.23
N ALA A 221 -7.97 -8.89 9.61
CA ALA A 221 -8.03 -9.77 8.42
C ALA A 221 -7.61 -9.08 7.11
N ASN A 222 -7.62 -7.74 7.04
CA ASN A 222 -7.33 -6.97 5.83
C ASN A 222 -6.31 -5.87 6.12
N VAL A 223 -5.05 -6.25 6.31
CA VAL A 223 -3.96 -5.36 6.75
C VAL A 223 -3.83 -4.09 5.90
N GLY A 224 -4.14 -4.16 4.60
CA GLY A 224 -4.14 -2.99 3.70
C GLY A 224 -5.07 -1.87 4.14
N LEU A 225 -6.14 -2.18 4.90
CA LEU A 225 -7.07 -1.18 5.41
C LEU A 225 -6.50 -0.35 6.57
N ASN A 226 -5.41 -0.78 7.20
CA ASN A 226 -4.76 -0.01 8.27
C ASN A 226 -4.22 1.35 7.79
N ALA A 227 -3.95 1.49 6.48
CA ALA A 227 -3.52 2.74 5.86
C ALA A 227 -4.68 3.63 5.39
N THR A 228 -5.94 3.22 5.59
CA THR A 228 -7.12 4.04 5.27
C THR A 228 -7.39 5.04 6.40
N GLU A 229 -8.08 6.14 6.11
CA GLU A 229 -8.42 7.15 7.12
C GLU A 229 -9.25 6.57 8.28
N LEU A 230 -10.21 5.69 7.97
CA LEU A 230 -11.00 4.99 8.98
C LEU A 230 -10.17 3.99 9.78
N GLY A 231 -9.28 3.22 9.13
CA GLY A 231 -8.37 2.29 9.79
C GLY A 231 -7.41 3.00 10.75
N ILE A 232 -6.80 4.11 10.32
CA ILE A 232 -5.94 4.96 11.15
C ILE A 232 -6.72 5.46 12.38
N SER A 233 -7.94 5.95 12.18
CA SER A 233 -8.78 6.47 13.25
C SER A 233 -9.16 5.38 14.27
N LEU A 234 -9.51 4.18 13.79
CA LEU A 234 -9.83 3.03 14.64
C LEU A 234 -8.61 2.53 15.42
N ASN A 235 -7.44 2.49 14.81
CA ASN A 235 -6.19 2.11 15.47
C ASN A 235 -5.76 3.14 16.51
N LYS A 236 -5.94 4.43 16.23
CA LYS A 236 -5.73 5.49 17.23
C LYS A 236 -6.66 5.33 18.43
N ARG A 237 -7.95 5.03 18.19
CA ARG A 237 -8.91 4.73 19.25
C ARG A 237 -8.50 3.50 20.06
N TRP A 238 -8.05 2.43 19.39
CA TRP A 238 -7.58 1.22 20.07
C TRP A 238 -6.37 1.52 20.96
N ALA A 239 -5.39 2.25 20.45
CA ALA A 239 -4.22 2.64 21.22
C ALA A 239 -4.61 3.45 22.48
N ALA A 240 -5.58 4.36 22.38
CA ALA A 240 -6.09 5.09 23.54
C ALA A 240 -6.72 4.16 24.59
N LEU A 241 -7.55 3.20 24.17
CA LEU A 241 -8.14 2.21 25.09
C LEU A 241 -7.08 1.34 25.76
N VAL A 242 -6.05 0.94 25.01
CA VAL A 242 -4.93 0.16 25.54
C VAL A 242 -4.16 0.97 26.57
N ASN A 243 -3.82 2.23 26.29
CA ASN A 243 -3.11 3.09 27.23
C ASN A 243 -3.91 3.28 28.53
N GLU A 244 -5.22 3.49 28.44
CA GLU A 244 -6.10 3.56 29.62
C GLU A 244 -6.06 2.26 30.42
N CYS A 245 -6.11 1.11 29.73
CA CYS A 245 -6.00 -0.19 30.39
C CYS A 245 -4.61 -0.46 30.99
N GLU A 246 -3.54 0.13 30.47
CA GLU A 246 -2.21 0.03 31.06
C GLU A 246 -2.16 0.71 32.43
N GLU A 247 -2.77 1.88 32.57
CA GLU A 247 -2.90 2.56 33.88
C GLU A 247 -3.72 1.72 34.88
N TYR A 248 -4.82 1.11 34.42
CA TYR A 248 -5.59 0.16 35.24
C TYR A 248 -4.79 -1.10 35.59
N ALA A 249 -3.95 -1.59 34.69
CA ALA A 249 -3.09 -2.74 34.95
C ALA A 249 -2.02 -2.42 36.01
N LEU A 250 -1.42 -1.24 35.96
CA LEU A 250 -0.43 -0.82 36.96
C LEU A 250 -1.04 -0.59 38.35
N SER A 251 -2.30 -0.13 38.42
CA SER A 251 -3.04 0.02 39.68
C SER A 251 -3.71 -1.27 40.19
N GLY A 252 -3.63 -2.35 39.42
CA GLY A 252 -4.22 -3.64 39.75
C GLY A 252 -5.75 -3.70 39.63
N ASP A 253 -6.34 -2.85 38.79
CA ASP A 253 -7.78 -2.78 38.56
C ASP A 253 -8.21 -3.57 37.30
N ALA A 254 -8.21 -4.90 37.43
CA ALA A 254 -8.69 -5.80 36.39
C ALA A 254 -10.16 -5.57 36.00
N LYS A 255 -10.97 -4.99 36.90
CA LYS A 255 -12.38 -4.73 36.65
C LYS A 255 -12.55 -3.57 35.67
N SER A 256 -11.81 -2.48 35.85
CA SER A 256 -11.84 -1.35 34.93
C SER A 256 -11.33 -1.73 33.55
N ILE A 257 -10.30 -2.58 33.43
CA ILE A 257 -9.86 -3.14 32.13
C ILE A 257 -11.02 -3.85 31.41
N LYS A 258 -11.75 -4.73 32.12
CA LYS A 258 -12.90 -5.44 31.54
C LYS A 258 -14.02 -4.48 31.11
N ILE A 259 -14.28 -3.45 31.90
CA ILE A 259 -15.31 -2.44 31.59
C ILE A 259 -14.90 -1.61 30.36
N THR A 260 -13.66 -1.13 30.31
CA THR A 260 -13.13 -0.29 29.22
C THR A 260 -13.07 -1.06 27.89
N LEU A 261 -12.63 -2.33 27.91
CA LEU A 261 -12.59 -3.15 26.70
C LEU A 261 -13.96 -3.72 26.33
N ASN A 262 -14.84 -3.98 27.30
CA ASN A 262 -16.18 -4.53 27.09
C ASN A 262 -16.20 -5.68 26.07
N ASN A 263 -16.97 -5.58 24.98
CA ASN A 263 -17.07 -6.60 23.95
C ASN A 263 -15.77 -6.80 23.14
N LEU A 264 -14.85 -5.84 23.15
CA LEU A 264 -13.55 -5.91 22.48
C LEU A 264 -12.59 -6.88 23.17
N ILE A 265 -12.86 -7.25 24.44
CA ILE A 265 -12.07 -8.26 25.16
C ILE A 265 -12.07 -9.62 24.43
N SER A 266 -13.07 -9.85 23.57
CA SER A 266 -13.30 -11.10 22.85
C SER A 266 -12.74 -11.13 21.42
N ILE A 267 -11.95 -10.12 21.01
CA ILE A 267 -11.30 -10.10 19.69
C ILE A 267 -10.13 -11.08 19.69
N SER A 268 -10.27 -12.19 18.95
CA SER A 268 -9.30 -13.30 18.96
C SER A 268 -7.90 -12.92 18.48
N THR A 269 -7.79 -11.94 17.58
CA THR A 269 -6.50 -11.47 17.03
C THR A 269 -5.74 -10.54 17.97
N ARG A 270 -6.32 -10.17 19.13
CA ARG A 270 -5.76 -9.19 20.06
C ARG A 270 -5.60 -9.74 21.47
N THR A 271 -5.75 -11.05 21.63
CA THR A 271 -5.81 -11.75 22.92
C THR A 271 -4.50 -11.68 23.68
N ASP A 272 -3.37 -11.71 22.98
CA ASP A 272 -2.05 -11.57 23.60
C ASP A 272 -1.95 -10.28 24.42
N LYS A 273 -2.22 -9.14 23.78
CA LYS A 273 -2.10 -7.83 24.43
C LYS A 273 -3.12 -7.67 25.56
N ILE A 274 -4.34 -8.15 25.37
CA ILE A 274 -5.39 -8.11 26.41
C ILE A 274 -5.01 -9.00 27.60
N GLY A 275 -4.51 -10.20 27.32
CA GLY A 275 -4.04 -11.14 28.34
C GLY A 275 -2.88 -10.56 29.14
N ASP A 276 -1.96 -9.85 28.50
CA ASP A 276 -0.84 -9.17 29.17
C ASP A 276 -1.33 -8.07 30.12
N LEU A 277 -2.28 -7.24 29.69
CA LEU A 277 -2.89 -6.22 30.55
C LEU A 277 -3.54 -6.84 31.79
N LEU A 278 -4.29 -7.93 31.60
CA LEU A 278 -4.91 -8.64 32.71
C LEU A 278 -3.88 -9.27 33.64
N ARG A 279 -2.83 -9.94 33.12
CA ARG A 279 -1.76 -10.50 33.95
C ARG A 279 -1.10 -9.45 34.83
N VAL A 280 -0.69 -8.34 34.21
CA VAL A 280 -0.06 -7.22 34.93
C VAL A 280 -0.99 -6.70 36.02
N SER A 281 -2.30 -6.57 35.74
CA SER A 281 -3.27 -6.14 36.76
C SER A 281 -3.31 -7.04 37.99
N PHE A 282 -3.31 -8.36 37.81
CA PHE A 282 -3.30 -9.29 38.95
C PHE A 282 -1.98 -9.24 39.71
N GLN A 283 -0.85 -9.19 38.99
CA GLN A 283 0.49 -9.12 39.59
C GLN A 283 0.66 -7.83 40.41
N SER A 284 0.23 -6.67 39.86
CA SER A 284 0.21 -5.40 40.57
C SER A 284 -0.65 -5.49 41.83
N LYS A 285 -1.84 -6.08 41.74
CA LYS A 285 -2.73 -6.24 42.90
C LYS A 285 -2.13 -7.10 44.01
N ILE A 286 -1.45 -8.19 43.65
CA ILE A 286 -0.71 -9.04 44.60
C ILE A 286 0.39 -8.23 45.28
N LYS A 287 1.19 -7.48 44.51
CA LYS A 287 2.26 -6.63 45.04
C LYS A 287 1.71 -5.58 46.03
N THR A 288 0.59 -4.94 45.71
CA THR A 288 -0.09 -3.99 46.62
C THR A 288 -0.54 -4.69 47.91
N PHE A 289 -1.24 -5.83 47.82
CA PHE A 289 -1.69 -6.54 49.02
C PHE A 289 -0.54 -7.04 49.90
N LEU A 290 0.58 -7.44 49.31
CA LEU A 290 1.78 -7.79 50.07
C LEU A 290 2.38 -6.59 50.79
N ALA A 291 2.41 -5.42 50.13
CA ALA A 291 2.91 -4.18 50.75
C ALA A 291 2.00 -3.68 51.89
N ASP A 292 0.68 -3.89 51.76
CA ASP A 292 -0.32 -3.53 52.76
C ASP A 292 -0.49 -4.61 53.86
N GLU A 293 0.38 -5.63 53.89
CA GLU A 293 0.31 -6.79 54.80
C GLU A 293 -1.04 -7.57 54.75
N ASN A 294 -1.82 -7.39 53.68
CA ASN A 294 -3.06 -8.11 53.43
C ASN A 294 -2.79 -9.47 52.77
N TYR A 295 -2.22 -10.40 53.54
CA TYR A 295 -1.84 -11.72 53.03
C TYR A 295 -3.03 -12.55 52.53
N GLN A 296 -4.19 -12.49 53.19
CA GLN A 296 -5.36 -13.23 52.72
C GLN A 296 -5.84 -12.73 51.35
N GLY A 297 -5.81 -11.41 51.13
CA GLY A 297 -6.11 -10.81 49.83
C GLY A 297 -5.10 -11.26 48.76
N ALA A 298 -3.80 -11.19 49.07
CA ALA A 298 -2.75 -11.64 48.16
C ALA A 298 -2.93 -13.11 47.76
N GLN A 299 -3.17 -14.00 48.74
CA GLN A 299 -3.41 -15.43 48.52
C GLN A 299 -4.58 -15.66 47.54
N ASN A 300 -5.71 -14.99 47.76
CA ASN A 300 -6.90 -15.15 46.92
C ASN A 300 -6.64 -14.74 45.46
N ILE A 301 -5.88 -13.65 45.25
CA ILE A 301 -5.52 -13.21 43.90
C ILE A 301 -4.50 -14.14 43.25
N ILE A 302 -3.55 -14.70 44.01
CA ILE A 302 -2.59 -15.70 43.52
C ILE A 302 -3.32 -16.94 42.99
N TYR A 303 -4.26 -17.48 43.77
CA TYR A 303 -5.04 -18.64 43.32
C TYR A 303 -5.86 -18.31 42.07
N SER A 304 -6.53 -17.16 42.06
CA SER A 304 -7.28 -16.70 40.89
C SER A 304 -6.39 -16.53 39.65
N TYR A 305 -5.18 -16.02 39.81
CA TYR A 305 -4.22 -15.89 38.71
C TYR A 305 -3.86 -17.23 38.12
N ILE A 306 -3.50 -18.19 38.99
CA ILE A 306 -3.08 -19.53 38.58
C ILE A 306 -4.21 -20.25 37.85
N ASP A 307 -5.45 -20.13 38.33
CA ASP A 307 -6.61 -20.73 37.67
C ASP A 307 -6.88 -20.13 36.28
N ILE A 308 -6.57 -18.85 36.06
CA ILE A 308 -6.87 -18.13 34.81
C ILE A 308 -5.72 -18.23 33.80
N PHE A 309 -4.48 -18.06 34.25
CA PHE A 309 -3.30 -17.88 33.39
C PHE A 309 -2.27 -19.01 33.53
N GLY A 310 -2.43 -19.88 34.52
CA GLY A 310 -1.43 -20.89 34.88
C GLY A 310 -0.29 -20.33 35.73
N ASN A 311 0.75 -21.15 35.89
CA ASN A 311 1.89 -20.86 36.75
C ASN A 311 3.14 -20.48 35.94
N ASP A 312 3.33 -19.19 35.68
CA ASP A 312 4.49 -18.66 34.96
C ASP A 312 5.63 -18.20 35.89
N ASN A 313 6.75 -17.76 35.30
CA ASN A 313 7.95 -17.40 36.05
C ASN A 313 7.74 -16.21 37.00
N GLU A 314 6.96 -15.19 36.58
CA GLU A 314 6.72 -14.03 37.43
C GLU A 314 5.80 -14.40 38.60
N MET A 315 4.80 -15.24 38.34
CA MET A 315 3.94 -15.78 39.39
C MET A 315 4.74 -16.62 40.39
N ARG A 316 5.66 -17.49 39.94
CA ARG A 316 6.53 -18.25 40.85
C ARG A 316 7.36 -17.35 41.78
N LEU A 317 7.84 -16.20 41.29
CA LEU A 317 8.58 -15.24 42.11
C LEU A 317 7.67 -14.57 43.14
N LEU A 318 6.48 -14.13 42.72
CA LEU A 318 5.49 -13.53 43.63
C LEU A 318 5.01 -14.50 44.71
N MET A 319 4.82 -15.78 44.37
CA MET A 319 4.50 -16.84 45.33
C MET A 319 5.60 -16.99 46.38
N LYS A 320 6.86 -17.11 45.95
CA LYS A 320 7.99 -17.20 46.89
C LYS A 320 8.06 -15.98 47.81
N ASN A 321 7.83 -14.78 47.27
CA ASN A 321 7.80 -13.56 48.07
C ASN A 321 6.66 -13.60 49.11
N TYR A 322 5.46 -14.01 48.69
CA TYR A 322 4.33 -14.21 49.60
C TYR A 322 4.65 -15.21 50.72
N GLU A 323 5.21 -16.38 50.40
CA GLU A 323 5.53 -17.41 51.38
C GLU A 323 6.60 -16.96 52.38
N ASN A 324 7.60 -16.21 51.91
CA ASN A 324 8.63 -15.62 52.75
C ASN A 324 8.07 -14.58 53.73
N LEU A 325 7.15 -13.72 53.29
CA LEU A 325 6.56 -12.68 54.12
C LEU A 325 5.50 -13.24 55.10
N CYS A 326 4.66 -14.17 54.65
CA CYS A 326 3.56 -14.71 55.43
C CYS A 326 3.96 -15.90 56.32
N GLY A 327 5.09 -16.57 56.02
CA GLY A 327 5.53 -17.78 56.71
C GLY A 327 4.66 -19.01 56.44
N LYS A 328 3.76 -18.95 55.46
CA LYS A 328 2.82 -20.04 55.10
C LYS A 328 3.03 -20.43 53.63
N LYS A 329 3.10 -21.74 53.37
CA LYS A 329 3.10 -22.27 52.02
C LYS A 329 1.72 -22.18 51.36
N LEU A 330 1.70 -21.91 50.06
CA LEU A 330 0.49 -21.93 49.25
C LEU A 330 0.09 -23.38 48.93
N ALA A 331 -1.21 -23.67 48.99
CA ALA A 331 -1.75 -24.99 48.67
C ALA A 331 -2.11 -25.05 47.18
N ILE A 332 -1.12 -25.30 46.33
CA ILE A 332 -1.29 -25.37 44.86
C ILE A 332 -1.12 -26.82 44.41
N THR A 333 -2.11 -27.34 43.68
CA THR A 333 -2.18 -28.74 43.22
C THR A 333 -1.79 -28.92 41.75
N LEU A 334 -1.41 -27.85 41.04
CA LEU A 334 -1.01 -27.91 39.64
C LEU A 334 0.41 -28.46 39.50
N ASP A 335 0.56 -29.55 38.74
CA ASP A 335 1.85 -30.17 38.43
C ASP A 335 2.80 -29.16 37.75
N ASP A 336 4.04 -29.10 38.24
CA ASP A 336 5.09 -28.13 37.84
C ASP A 336 5.50 -28.17 36.34
N GLY A 337 4.93 -29.10 35.55
CA GLY A 337 5.28 -29.37 34.16
C GLY A 337 4.27 -28.96 33.08
N VAL A 338 3.00 -28.67 33.41
CA VAL A 338 1.98 -28.36 32.40
C VAL A 338 1.87 -26.85 32.20
N ARG A 339 2.47 -26.34 31.12
CA ARG A 339 2.33 -24.93 30.74
C ARG A 339 0.97 -24.69 30.10
N THR A 340 0.17 -23.84 30.74
CA THR A 340 -1.06 -23.31 30.15
C THR A 340 -0.73 -22.43 28.94
N PRO A 341 -1.36 -22.65 27.77
CA PRO A 341 -1.24 -21.73 26.64
C PRO A 341 -1.57 -20.28 27.01
N ARG A 342 -0.85 -19.32 26.41
CA ARG A 342 -0.94 -17.89 26.78
C ARG A 342 -2.35 -17.31 26.61
N ASP A 343 -3.17 -17.85 25.71
CA ASP A 343 -4.52 -17.34 25.44
C ASP A 343 -5.64 -18.13 26.13
N GLU A 344 -5.33 -19.11 26.98
CA GLU A 344 -6.37 -19.92 27.64
C GLU A 344 -7.30 -19.11 28.56
N TRP A 345 -6.86 -17.93 29.00
CA TRP A 345 -7.66 -17.02 29.84
C TRP A 345 -9.00 -16.66 29.19
N ILE A 346 -9.13 -16.73 27.85
CA ILE A 346 -10.39 -16.51 27.12
C ILE A 346 -11.45 -17.53 27.50
N LYS A 347 -11.05 -18.74 27.93
CA LYS A 347 -11.97 -19.79 28.38
C LYS A 347 -12.44 -19.57 29.82
N SER A 348 -11.82 -18.67 30.55
CA SER A 348 -12.16 -18.41 31.95
C SER A 348 -13.49 -17.67 32.07
N ASN A 349 -14.47 -18.30 32.72
CA ASN A 349 -15.73 -17.65 33.06
C ASN A 349 -15.52 -16.43 33.98
N ILE A 350 -14.49 -16.44 34.84
CA ILE A 350 -14.15 -15.32 35.72
C ILE A 350 -13.80 -14.07 34.91
N ILE A 351 -13.15 -14.24 33.76
CA ILE A 351 -12.85 -13.13 32.85
C ILE A 351 -14.06 -12.79 31.97
N MET A 352 -14.75 -13.80 31.43
CA MET A 352 -15.73 -13.62 30.37
C MET A 352 -17.18 -13.37 30.83
N GLU A 353 -17.57 -13.62 32.09
CA GLU A 353 -18.96 -13.50 32.56
C GLU A 353 -19.58 -12.11 32.38
N TYR A 354 -18.78 -11.04 32.39
CA TYR A 354 -19.27 -9.67 32.15
C TYR A 354 -19.58 -9.39 30.67
N SER A 355 -19.03 -10.16 29.73
CA SER A 355 -19.26 -9.97 28.29
C SER A 355 -20.58 -10.57 27.78
N LYS A 356 -21.25 -11.41 28.60
CA LYS A 356 -22.47 -12.15 28.21
C LYS A 356 -23.79 -11.46 28.63
N LYS A 357 -23.73 -10.34 29.35
CA LYS A 357 -24.91 -9.66 29.95
C LYS A 357 -25.32 -8.35 29.27
N LEU A 358 -24.78 -8.04 28.09
CA LEU A 358 -25.17 -6.94 27.22
C LEU A 358 -25.27 -7.48 25.79
#